data_AF-A0A845LWL2-F1
#
_entry.id   AF-A0A845LWL2-F1
#
_cell.length_a   1.000
_cell.length_b   1.000
_cell.length_c   1.000
_cell.angle_alpha   90.00
_cell.angle_beta   90.00
_cell.angle_gamma   90.00
#
_symmetry.space_group_name_H-M   'P 1'
#
loop_
_entity.id
_entity.type
_entity.pdbx_description
1 polymer ?
#
loop_
_entity_poly.entity_id
_entity_poly.type
_entity_poly.pdbx_seq_one_letter_code
_entity_poly.pdbx_strand_id
1 'polypeptide(L)'
;MGQSNKQFDDIQETLNVIRKVIPYKRMLVSNDGFLIPLEDKFFRIDFTTMGFKYGGELTCIGMTTNIIGEDTDPNDSANIFATLQYSINEILRALLPTREKNLWIIHPIALYYGK
;
A
#
# COMPACT_ATOMS: atom_id res chain seq x y z
N MET A 1 -15.56 29.71 2.71
CA MET A 1 -14.27 29.24 3.27
C MET A 1 -14.37 27.99 4.16
N GLY A 2 -15.54 27.35 4.36
CA GLY A 2 -15.68 26.22 5.30
C GLY A 2 -15.52 24.80 4.73
N GLN A 3 -15.59 24.60 3.41
CA GLN A 3 -15.51 23.25 2.81
C GLN A 3 -14.08 22.77 2.55
N SER A 4 -13.16 23.69 2.26
CA SER A 4 -11.75 23.38 1.97
C SER A 4 -10.97 22.87 3.20
N ASN A 5 -11.29 23.37 4.40
CA ASN A 5 -10.62 22.92 5.62
C ASN A 5 -11.04 21.50 6.00
N LYS A 6 -12.34 21.17 5.89
CA LYS A 6 -12.83 19.81 6.17
C LYS A 6 -12.17 18.75 5.29
N GLN A 7 -12.07 18.98 3.98
CA GLN A 7 -11.39 18.03 3.08
C GLN A 7 -9.92 17.81 3.44
N PHE A 8 -9.21 18.87 3.86
CA PHE A 8 -7.82 18.74 4.31
C PHE A 8 -7.70 17.98 5.64
N ASP A 9 -8.60 18.24 6.58
CA ASP A 9 -8.65 17.55 7.87
C ASP A 9 -8.96 16.05 7.67
N ASP A 10 -9.92 15.71 6.80
CA ASP A 10 -10.29 14.34 6.47
C ASP A 10 -9.11 13.57 5.81
N ILE A 11 -8.35 14.24 4.93
CA ILE A 11 -7.14 13.69 4.32
C ILE A 11 -6.05 13.46 5.37
N GLN A 12 -5.87 14.38 6.33
CA GLN A 12 -4.87 14.21 7.39
C GLN A 12 -5.21 13.06 8.34
N GLU A 13 -6.47 12.92 8.72
CA GLU A 13 -6.94 11.81 9.55
C GLU A 13 -6.72 10.47 8.84
N THR A 14 -7.09 10.40 7.57
CA THR A 14 -6.84 9.27 6.68
C THR A 14 -5.35 8.89 6.63
N LEU A 15 -4.47 9.86 6.39
CA LEU A 15 -3.01 9.64 6.35
C LEU A 15 -2.47 9.14 7.70
N ASN A 16 -3.02 9.61 8.82
CA ASN A 16 -2.62 9.18 10.16
C ASN A 16 -3.03 7.73 10.44
N VAL A 17 -4.21 7.30 9.96
CA VAL A 17 -4.64 5.91 10.04
C VAL A 17 -3.73 5.03 9.18
N ILE A 18 -3.47 5.41 7.92
CA ILE A 18 -2.55 4.69 7.02
C ILE A 18 -1.18 4.47 7.68
N ARG A 19 -0.60 5.53 8.27
CA ARG A 19 0.72 5.46 8.92
C ARG A 19 0.78 4.52 10.13
N LYS A 20 -0.34 4.33 10.83
CA LYS A 20 -0.42 3.41 11.98
C LYS A 20 -0.60 1.97 11.55
N VAL A 21 -1.16 1.76 10.37
CA VAL A 21 -1.58 0.46 9.86
C VAL A 21 -0.51 -0.17 8.96
N ILE A 22 0.18 0.63 8.16
CA ILE A 22 1.23 0.14 7.26
C ILE A 22 2.56 0.05 8.04
N PRO A 23 3.16 -1.15 8.18
CA PRO A 23 4.42 -1.32 8.92
C PRO A 23 5.66 -0.82 8.14
N TYR A 24 5.48 -0.38 6.89
CA TYR A 24 6.54 0.12 6.03
C TYR A 24 6.52 1.63 5.93
N LYS A 25 7.70 2.26 5.97
CA LYS A 25 7.83 3.70 5.79
C LYS A 25 7.39 4.18 4.40
N ARG A 26 7.54 3.32 3.38
CA ARG A 26 7.28 3.62 1.97
C ARG A 26 6.77 2.38 1.25
N MET A 27 5.84 2.58 0.32
CA MET A 27 5.26 1.54 -0.53
C MET A 27 5.00 2.10 -1.93
N LEU A 28 5.13 1.25 -2.96
CA LEU A 28 4.63 1.53 -4.30
C LEU A 28 3.27 0.85 -4.48
N VAL A 29 2.40 1.53 -5.22
CA VAL A 29 1.05 1.05 -5.52
C VAL A 29 0.92 1.05 -7.03
N SER A 30 0.66 -0.11 -7.61
CA SER A 30 0.29 -0.22 -9.02
C SER A 30 -1.22 -0.08 -9.19
N ASN A 31 -1.66 0.31 -10.39
CA ASN A 31 -3.08 0.35 -10.72
C ASN A 31 -3.73 -1.03 -10.64
N ASP A 32 -2.96 -2.08 -10.97
CA ASP A 32 -3.39 -3.49 -11.01
C ASP A 32 -3.35 -4.18 -9.64
N GLY A 33 -3.38 -3.41 -8.54
CA GLY A 33 -3.55 -3.96 -7.19
C GLY A 33 -2.27 -4.53 -6.55
N PHE A 34 -1.11 -4.39 -7.17
CA PHE A 34 0.17 -4.76 -6.53
C PHE A 34 0.64 -3.67 -5.56
N LEU A 35 0.98 -4.11 -4.36
CA LEU A 35 1.57 -3.34 -3.28
C LEU A 35 3.01 -3.80 -3.04
N ILE A 36 3.97 -2.90 -3.21
CA ILE A 36 5.39 -3.23 -3.11
C ILE A 36 5.99 -2.45 -1.92
N PRO A 37 6.18 -3.07 -0.75
CA PRO A 37 6.89 -2.45 0.36
C PRO A 37 8.35 -2.14 -0.01
N LEU A 38 8.79 -0.95 0.40
CA LEU A 38 10.14 -0.47 0.15
C LEU A 38 10.92 -0.41 1.47
N GLU A 39 12.03 -1.13 1.52
CA GLU A 39 12.96 -1.07 2.65
C GLU A 39 14.10 -0.09 2.36
N ASP A 40 14.18 0.99 3.13
CA ASP A 40 15.17 2.06 2.96
C ASP A 40 16.61 1.53 2.87
N LYS A 41 16.96 0.47 3.62
CA LYS A 41 18.32 -0.10 3.66
C LYS A 41 18.76 -0.79 2.35
N PHE A 42 17.82 -1.22 1.53
CA PHE A 42 18.12 -1.95 0.29
C PHE A 42 17.93 -1.10 -0.96
N PHE A 43 17.47 0.13 -0.78
CA PHE A 43 17.11 1.02 -1.87
C PHE A 43 18.26 1.95 -2.23
N ARG A 44 18.79 1.78 -3.44
CA ARG A 44 19.96 2.55 -3.92
C ARG A 44 19.59 3.87 -4.60
N ILE A 45 18.30 4.12 -4.79
CA ILE A 45 17.78 5.28 -5.54
C ILE A 45 17.10 6.23 -4.58
N ASP A 46 17.29 7.53 -4.80
CA ASP A 46 16.49 8.53 -4.08
C ASP A 46 15.03 8.47 -4.54
N PHE A 47 14.17 7.96 -3.65
CA PHE A 47 12.73 7.85 -3.85
C PHE A 47 12.05 9.16 -4.23
N THR A 48 12.56 10.30 -3.76
CA THR A 48 11.97 11.61 -4.08
C THR A 48 12.14 11.97 -5.55
N THR A 49 13.17 11.42 -6.20
CA THR A 49 13.48 11.68 -7.62
C THR A 49 13.00 10.57 -8.55
N MET A 50 12.54 9.45 -8.01
CA MET A 50 12.22 8.25 -8.79
C MET A 50 11.12 8.49 -9.83
N GLY A 51 9.99 9.07 -9.41
CA GLY A 51 8.85 9.32 -10.32
C GLY A 51 9.23 10.22 -11.49
N PHE A 52 10.13 11.18 -11.25
CA PHE A 52 10.64 12.08 -12.28
C PHE A 52 11.68 11.40 -13.19
N LYS A 53 12.62 10.64 -12.62
CA LYS A 53 13.73 10.03 -13.37
C LYS A 53 13.31 8.87 -14.27
N TYR A 54 12.30 8.12 -13.86
CA TYR A 54 11.94 6.85 -14.52
C TYR A 54 10.52 6.85 -15.08
N GLY A 55 9.87 8.02 -15.15
CA GLY A 55 8.53 8.16 -15.73
C GLY A 55 7.44 7.35 -15.02
N GLY A 56 7.70 6.86 -13.80
CA GLY A 56 6.82 5.95 -13.08
C GLY A 56 6.85 4.50 -13.57
N GLU A 57 7.66 4.16 -14.58
CA GLU A 57 7.81 2.80 -15.05
C GLU A 57 8.88 2.06 -14.24
N LEU A 58 8.46 0.98 -13.58
CA LEU A 58 9.37 0.07 -12.89
C LEU A 58 8.98 -1.39 -13.17
N THR A 59 9.97 -2.26 -13.15
CA THR A 59 9.77 -3.71 -13.14
C THR A 59 10.14 -4.23 -11.76
N CYS A 60 9.22 -4.91 -11.11
CA CYS A 60 9.43 -5.57 -9.83
C CYS A 60 9.48 -7.09 -10.02
N ILE A 61 10.58 -7.71 -9.57
CA ILE A 61 10.68 -9.15 -9.42
C ILE A 61 10.68 -9.44 -7.92
N GLY A 62 9.75 -10.26 -7.45
CA GLY A 62 9.58 -10.50 -6.03
C GLY A 62 8.73 -11.73 -5.73
N MET A 63 8.49 -11.96 -4.44
CA MET A 63 7.60 -13.01 -3.97
C MET A 63 6.28 -12.38 -3.50
N THR A 64 5.17 -12.98 -3.89
CA THR A 64 3.89 -12.71 -3.22
C THR A 64 3.97 -13.24 -1.80
N THR A 65 3.88 -12.35 -0.82
CA THR A 65 3.93 -12.72 0.60
C THR A 65 2.58 -12.66 1.28
N ASN A 66 1.65 -11.88 0.73
CA ASN A 66 0.30 -11.76 1.25
C ASN A 66 -0.67 -11.31 0.16
N ILE A 67 -1.95 -11.63 0.34
CA ILE A 67 -3.06 -11.16 -0.49
C ILE A 67 -4.07 -10.51 0.44
N ILE A 68 -4.37 -9.23 0.21
CA ILE A 68 -5.38 -8.48 0.94
C ILE A 68 -6.64 -8.47 0.06
N GLY A 69 -7.63 -9.31 0.36
CA GLY A 69 -8.73 -9.58 -0.55
C GLY A 69 -9.98 -10.19 0.08
N GLU A 70 -11.00 -10.45 -0.74
CA GLU A 70 -12.27 -11.10 -0.33
C GLU A 70 -12.06 -12.50 0.28
N ASP A 71 -10.89 -13.12 0.07
CA ASP A 71 -10.56 -14.47 0.57
C ASP A 71 -10.12 -14.51 2.05
N THR A 72 -10.06 -13.37 2.73
CA THR A 72 -9.83 -13.33 4.19
C THR A 72 -11.17 -13.40 4.91
N ASP A 73 -11.46 -14.49 5.64
CA ASP A 73 -12.69 -14.65 6.42
C ASP A 73 -12.67 -13.71 7.66
N PRO A 74 -13.51 -12.65 7.70
CA PRO A 74 -13.57 -11.73 8.84
C PRO A 74 -14.17 -12.35 10.11
N ASN A 75 -14.83 -13.50 9.98
CA ASN A 75 -15.64 -14.14 11.01
C ASN A 75 -14.97 -15.38 11.62
N ASP A 76 -13.64 -15.49 11.56
CA ASP A 76 -12.93 -16.49 12.35
C ASP A 76 -13.02 -16.14 13.84
N SER A 77 -14.06 -16.67 14.48
CA SER A 77 -14.34 -16.52 15.92
C SER A 77 -13.21 -17.01 16.83
N ALA A 78 -12.23 -17.77 16.31
CA ALA A 78 -11.05 -18.19 17.04
C ALA A 78 -9.91 -17.16 17.02
N ASN A 79 -9.99 -16.13 16.17
CA ASN A 79 -8.89 -15.21 15.93
C ASN A 79 -9.36 -13.74 15.88
N ILE A 80 -9.45 -13.09 17.05
CA ILE A 80 -9.74 -11.65 17.18
C ILE A 80 -8.76 -10.79 16.35
N PHE A 81 -7.53 -11.27 16.11
CA PHE A 81 -6.58 -10.58 15.24
C PHE A 81 -6.94 -10.68 13.76
N ALA A 82 -7.68 -11.71 13.32
CA ALA A 82 -8.17 -11.83 11.94
C ALA A 82 -9.19 -10.74 11.62
N THR A 83 -10.11 -10.44 12.53
CA THR A 83 -11.08 -9.33 12.36
C THR A 83 -10.38 -7.96 12.32
N LEU A 84 -9.34 -7.76 13.13
CA LEU A 84 -8.53 -6.54 13.09
C LEU A 84 -7.74 -6.41 11.77
N GLN A 85 -7.10 -7.49 11.33
CA GLN A 85 -6.39 -7.55 10.05
C GLN A 85 -7.35 -7.30 8.88
N TYR A 86 -8.54 -7.88 8.90
CA TYR A 86 -9.58 -7.62 7.92
C TYR A 86 -10.00 -6.16 7.88
N SER A 87 -10.22 -5.54 9.05
CA SER A 87 -10.61 -4.13 9.15
C SER A 87 -9.51 -3.21 8.61
N ILE A 88 -8.26 -3.51 8.94
CA ILE A 88 -7.07 -2.86 8.39
C ILE A 88 -7.01 -2.99 6.87
N ASN A 89 -7.26 -4.20 6.36
CA ASN A 89 -7.25 -4.53 4.94
C ASN A 89 -8.33 -3.75 4.17
N GLU A 90 -9.55 -3.65 4.71
CA GLU A 90 -10.63 -2.84 4.15
C GLU A 90 -10.28 -1.37 4.08
N ILE A 91 -9.72 -0.82 5.17
CA ILE A 91 -9.26 0.56 5.22
C ILE A 91 -8.20 0.79 4.15
N LEU A 92 -7.22 -0.10 4.01
CA LEU A 92 -6.20 0.01 2.97
C LEU A 92 -6.82 0.00 1.57
N ARG A 93 -7.76 -0.91 1.29
CA ARG A 93 -8.46 -0.97 -0.01
C ARG A 93 -9.23 0.31 -0.33
N ALA A 94 -9.95 0.86 0.66
CA ALA A 94 -10.73 2.08 0.47
C ALA A 94 -9.86 3.32 0.18
N LEU A 95 -8.60 3.32 0.63
CA LEU A 95 -7.70 4.47 0.55
C LEU A 95 -6.76 4.43 -0.65
N LEU A 96 -6.50 3.25 -1.19
CA LEU A 96 -5.58 3.07 -2.30
C LEU A 96 -6.28 3.41 -3.64
N PRO A 97 -5.59 4.05 -4.59
CA PRO A 97 -6.15 4.46 -5.87
C PRO A 97 -6.24 3.28 -6.86
N THR A 98 -6.86 2.18 -6.46
CA THR A 98 -7.02 0.97 -7.29
C THR A 98 -8.46 0.48 -7.24
N ARG A 99 -8.90 -0.15 -8.33
CA ARG A 99 -10.23 -0.75 -8.45
C ARG A 99 -10.21 -2.27 -8.21
N GLU A 100 -9.02 -2.81 -7.93
CA GLU A 100 -8.83 -4.24 -7.76
C GLU A 100 -9.38 -4.71 -6.41
N LYS A 101 -10.09 -5.84 -6.44
CA LYS A 101 -10.68 -6.47 -5.25
C LYS A 101 -9.63 -7.07 -4.32
N ASN A 102 -8.56 -7.59 -4.92
CA ASN A 102 -7.46 -8.25 -4.25
C ASN A 102 -6.20 -7.43 -4.46
N LEU A 103 -5.53 -7.08 -3.35
CA LEU A 103 -4.24 -6.40 -3.36
C LEU A 103 -3.14 -7.40 -3.04
N TRP A 104 -2.14 -7.45 -3.90
CA TRP A 104 -1.06 -8.42 -3.82
C TRP A 104 0.17 -7.76 -3.22
N ILE A 105 0.59 -8.21 -2.03
CA ILE A 105 1.83 -7.72 -1.43
C ILE A 105 3.00 -8.47 -2.03
N ILE A 106 3.83 -7.77 -2.80
CA ILE A 106 5.03 -8.30 -3.44
C ILE A 106 6.26 -7.81 -2.67
N HIS A 107 6.92 -8.71 -1.95
CA HIS A 107 8.24 -8.39 -1.39
C HIS A 107 9.29 -8.42 -2.51
N PRO A 108 9.93 -7.28 -2.82
CA PRO A 108 10.85 -7.20 -3.95
C PRO A 108 12.14 -7.97 -3.66
N ILE A 109 12.55 -8.81 -4.62
CA ILE A 109 13.90 -9.37 -4.73
C ILE A 109 14.77 -8.41 -5.56
N ALA A 110 14.21 -7.86 -6.63
CA ALA A 110 14.87 -6.91 -7.51
C ALA A 110 13.89 -5.88 -8.06
N LEU A 111 14.39 -4.66 -8.26
CA LEU A 111 13.67 -3.55 -8.89
C LEU A 111 14.52 -3.01 -10.03
N TYR A 112 13.93 -2.94 -11.21
CA TYR A 112 14.52 -2.36 -12.40
C TYR A 112 13.69 -1.14 -12.80
N TYR A 113 14.37 -0.13 -13.31
CA TYR A 113 13.74 1.11 -13.72
C TYR A 113 13.80 1.20 -15.24
N GLY A 114 12.77 1.79 -15.85
CA GLY A 114 12.74 2.07 -17.28
C GLY A 114 14.01 2.79 -17.73
N LYS A 115 14.47 2.48 -18.95
CA LYS A 115 15.63 3.12 -19.58
C LYS A 115 15.33 4.56 -19.98
#